data_AF-A0A967N3Z3-F1
#
_entry.id   AF-A0A967N3Z3-F1
#
_cell.length_a   1.000
_cell.length_b   1.000
_cell.length_c   1.000
_cell.angle_alpha   90.00
_cell.angle_beta   90.00
_cell.angle_gamma   90.00
#
_symmetry.space_group_name_H-M   'P 1'
#
loop_
_entity.id
_entity.type
_entity.pdbx_description
1 polymer ?
#
loop_
_entity_poly.entity_id
_entity_poly.type
_entity_poly.pdbx_seq_one_letter_code
_entity_poly.pdbx_strand_id
1 'polypeptide(L)'
;MNAWEGIRLALTQIWTQKLKSFFSLLGVIIGVMFLIVVVSVVEGLDRYIKEDFSEQVFGVNAVTVRRRPSVQINTSAEERRAWSRRPDLTYADAEAIRARLEVPAVVGVESTSTGEV
;
A
#
# COMPACT_ATOMS: atom_id res chain seq x y z
N MET A 1 52.66 9.44 11.59
CA MET A 1 51.76 8.59 12.41
C MET A 1 51.13 7.59 11.46
N ASN A 2 51.52 6.33 11.57
CA ASN A 2 51.19 5.33 10.56
C ASN A 2 49.76 4.83 10.82
N ALA A 3 48.87 4.94 9.83
CA ALA A 3 47.46 4.50 9.96
C ALA A 3 47.35 3.03 10.43
N TRP A 4 48.34 2.21 10.08
CA TRP A 4 48.47 0.82 10.51
C TRP A 4 48.61 0.66 12.03
N GLU A 5 49.40 1.50 12.69
CA GLU A 5 49.53 1.50 14.15
C GLU A 5 48.23 1.95 14.81
N GLY A 6 47.53 2.92 14.22
CA GLY A 6 46.23 3.37 14.70
C GLY A 6 45.17 2.27 14.70
N ILE A 7 45.06 1.51 13.60
CA ILE A 7 44.12 0.38 13.48
C ILE A 7 44.44 -0.72 14.49
N ARG A 8 45.72 -1.10 14.60
CA ARG A 8 46.17 -2.12 15.56
C ARG A 8 45.88 -1.71 17.01
N LEU A 9 46.06 -0.43 17.33
CA LEU A 9 45.76 0.10 18.67
C LEU A 9 44.25 0.07 18.95
N ALA A 10 43.43 0.50 18.00
CA ALA A 10 41.96 0.48 18.14
C ALA A 10 41.41 -0.94 18.32
N LEU A 11 41.92 -1.91 17.55
CA LEU A 11 41.59 -3.32 17.73
C LEU A 11 41.93 -3.77 19.16
N THR A 12 43.16 -3.53 19.61
CA THR A 12 43.58 -3.88 20.98
C THR A 12 42.63 -3.31 22.03
N GLN A 13 42.19 -2.06 21.89
CA GLN A 13 41.24 -1.43 22.81
C GLN A 13 39.87 -2.11 22.84
N ILE A 14 39.33 -2.53 21.69
CA ILE A 14 38.07 -3.29 21.61
C ILE A 14 38.19 -4.62 22.37
N TRP A 15 39.32 -5.32 22.22
CA TRP A 15 39.59 -6.58 22.90
C TRP A 15 39.82 -6.42 24.41
N THR A 16 40.36 -5.28 24.86
CA THR A 16 40.55 -4.96 26.29
C THR A 16 39.22 -4.59 26.97
N GLN A 17 38.35 -3.81 26.32
CA GLN A 17 37.08 -3.34 26.88
C GLN A 17 35.88 -4.14 26.33
N LYS A 18 35.86 -5.45 26.58
CA LYS A 18 34.85 -6.36 26.04
C LYS A 18 33.42 -5.98 26.40
N LEU A 19 33.17 -5.59 27.66
CA LEU A 19 31.81 -5.28 28.13
C LEU A 19 31.24 -4.03 27.46
N LYS A 20 32.01 -2.95 27.42
CA LYS A 20 31.60 -1.68 26.80
C LYS A 20 31.39 -1.84 25.28
N SER A 21 32.33 -2.50 24.61
CA SER A 21 32.24 -2.76 23.17
C SER A 21 31.05 -3.66 22.84
N PHE A 22 30.74 -4.64 23.69
CA PHE A 22 29.58 -5.52 23.53
C PHE A 22 28.25 -4.75 23.63
N PHE A 23 28.06 -3.95 24.67
CA PHE A 23 26.83 -3.16 24.81
C PHE A 23 26.64 -2.14 23.68
N SER A 24 27.73 -1.52 23.22
CA SER A 24 27.68 -0.60 22.07
C SER A 24 27.28 -1.31 20.78
N LEU A 25 27.83 -2.50 20.52
CA LEU A 25 27.49 -3.27 19.33
C LEU A 25 26.05 -3.78 19.38
N LEU A 26 25.64 -4.30 20.53
CA LEU A 26 24.28 -4.81 20.74
C LEU A 26 23.23 -3.72 20.53
N GLY A 27 23.47 -2.51 21.06
CA GLY A 27 22.55 -1.38 20.90
C GLY A 27 22.37 -0.97 19.44
N VAL A 28 23.46 -0.90 18.66
CA VAL A 28 23.41 -0.57 17.24
C VAL A 28 22.70 -1.66 16.44
N ILE A 29 22.97 -2.95 16.72
CA ILE A 29 22.30 -4.07 16.05
C ILE A 29 20.78 -4.00 16.28
N ILE A 30 20.35 -3.88 17.54
CA ILE A 30 18.92 -3.82 17.87
C ILE A 30 18.27 -2.60 17.21
N GLY A 31 18.93 -1.43 17.24
CA GLY A 31 18.40 -0.21 16.64
C GLY A 31 18.20 -0.31 15.13
N VAL A 32 19.20 -0.81 14.40
CA VAL A 32 19.12 -0.97 12.94
C VAL A 32 18.13 -2.08 12.57
N MET A 33 18.11 -3.20 13.31
CA MET A 33 17.14 -4.27 13.08
C MET A 33 15.69 -3.79 13.28
N PHE A 34 15.42 -3.03 14.34
CA PHE A 34 14.09 -2.47 14.58
C PHE A 34 13.66 -1.56 13.42
N LEU A 35 14.54 -0.67 12.96
CA LEU A 35 14.27 0.21 11.82
C LEU A 35 13.90 -0.59 10.56
N ILE A 36 14.71 -1.61 10.21
CA ILE A 36 14.48 -2.45 9.04
C ILE A 36 13.12 -3.15 9.13
N VAL A 37 12.78 -3.70 10.29
CA VAL A 37 11.49 -4.39 10.51
C VAL A 37 10.32 -3.43 10.34
N VAL A 38 10.38 -2.26 10.97
CA VAL A 38 9.29 -1.27 10.87
C VAL A 38 9.08 -0.82 9.44
N VAL A 39 10.16 -0.45 8.74
CA VAL A 39 10.07 -0.03 7.33
C VAL A 39 9.49 -1.16 6.46
N SER A 40 9.98 -2.38 6.63
CA SER A 40 9.49 -3.54 5.88
C SER A 40 8.01 -3.83 6.14
N VAL A 41 7.54 -3.67 7.38
CA VAL A 41 6.13 -3.86 7.74
C VAL A 41 5.27 -2.74 7.14
N VAL A 42 5.71 -1.48 7.22
CA VAL A 42 4.98 -0.35 6.65
C VAL A 42 4.85 -0.49 5.13
N GLU A 43 5.96 -0.79 4.44
CA GLU A 43 5.95 -1.01 3.00
C GLU A 43 5.18 -2.27 2.60
N GLY A 44 5.30 -3.34 3.38
CA GLY A 44 4.54 -4.58 3.19
C GLY A 44 3.04 -4.37 3.33
N LEU A 45 2.62 -3.56 4.30
CA LEU A 45 1.21 -3.22 4.51
C LEU A 45 0.68 -2.32 3.39
N ASP A 46 1.44 -1.33 2.94
CA ASP A 46 1.06 -0.48 1.81
C ASP A 46 0.85 -1.32 0.54
N ARG A 47 1.73 -2.29 0.28
CA ARG A 47 1.57 -3.25 -0.81
C ARG A 47 0.36 -4.15 -0.62
N TYR A 48 0.20 -4.77 0.55
CA TYR A 48 -0.94 -5.63 0.88
C TYR A 48 -2.29 -4.91 0.69
N ILE A 49 -2.39 -3.64 1.13
CA ILE A 49 -3.62 -2.85 0.95
C ILE A 49 -3.85 -2.51 -0.53
N LYS A 50 -2.80 -2.28 -1.32
CA LYS A 50 -2.96 -1.94 -2.74
C LYS A 50 -3.24 -3.15 -3.61
N GLU A 51 -2.52 -4.25 -3.41
CA GLU A 51 -2.61 -5.46 -4.22
C GLU A 51 -3.74 -6.36 -3.70
N ASP A 52 -3.68 -6.86 -2.48
CA ASP A 52 -4.68 -7.82 -2.01
C ASP A 52 -6.07 -7.20 -1.86
N PHE A 53 -6.19 -5.94 -1.41
CA PHE A 53 -7.50 -5.29 -1.35
C PHE A 53 -8.05 -4.93 -2.74
N SER A 54 -7.20 -4.64 -3.73
CA SER A 54 -7.65 -4.42 -5.10
C SER A 54 -7.98 -5.74 -5.79
N GLU A 55 -7.18 -6.78 -5.60
CA GLU A 55 -7.34 -8.08 -6.26
C GLU A 55 -8.46 -8.93 -5.65
N GLN A 56 -8.67 -8.88 -4.32
CA GLN A 56 -9.74 -9.66 -3.68
C GLN A 56 -11.12 -9.01 -3.86
N VAL A 57 -11.20 -7.69 -3.99
CA VAL A 57 -12.47 -6.97 -4.24
C VAL A 57 -12.76 -6.89 -5.75
N PHE A 58 -11.73 -6.77 -6.57
CA PHE A 58 -11.80 -6.75 -8.03
C PHE A 58 -10.93 -7.88 -8.56
N GLY A 59 -11.43 -9.13 -8.53
CA GLY A 59 -10.74 -10.28 -9.12
C GLY A 59 -10.15 -9.90 -10.48
N VAL A 60 -8.97 -10.40 -10.82
CA VAL A 60 -8.03 -9.95 -11.88
C VAL A 60 -8.61 -9.53 -13.26
N ASN A 61 -9.90 -9.77 -13.53
CA ASN A 61 -10.66 -9.33 -14.70
C ASN A 61 -12.00 -8.62 -14.37
N ALA A 62 -12.16 -8.04 -13.18
CA ALA A 62 -13.38 -7.41 -12.71
C ALA A 62 -13.29 -5.89 -12.87
N VAL A 63 -13.99 -5.36 -13.88
CA VAL A 63 -14.13 -3.91 -14.08
C VAL A 63 -15.40 -3.45 -13.39
N THR A 64 -15.27 -2.65 -12.33
CA THR A 64 -16.43 -2.08 -11.64
C THR A 64 -16.66 -0.64 -12.05
N VAL A 65 -17.81 -0.37 -12.67
CA VAL A 65 -18.25 0.97 -13.05
C VAL A 65 -19.01 1.59 -11.88
N ARG A 66 -18.52 2.70 -11.33
CA ARG A 66 -19.14 3.39 -10.19
C ARG A 66 -19.11 4.90 -10.39
N ARG A 67 -20.15 5.60 -9.92
CA ARG A 67 -20.26 7.07 -9.97
C ARG A 67 -19.15 7.75 -9.15
N ARG A 68 -18.78 7.16 -8.00
CA ARG A 68 -17.72 7.62 -7.09
C ARG A 68 -16.65 6.53 -6.92
N PRO A 69 -15.36 6.90 -6.85
CA PRO A 69 -14.31 5.92 -6.63
C PRO A 69 -14.44 5.25 -5.26
N SER A 70 -14.11 3.95 -5.20
CA SER A 70 -14.12 3.13 -3.98
C SER A 70 -13.06 3.59 -2.96
N VAL A 71 -11.92 4.07 -3.44
CA VAL A 71 -10.80 4.54 -2.63
C VAL A 71 -10.62 6.04 -2.84
N GLN A 72 -10.67 6.81 -1.75
CA GLN A 72 -10.54 8.28 -1.75
C GLN A 72 -9.30 8.66 -0.96
N ILE A 73 -8.16 8.75 -1.65
CA ILE A 73 -6.88 9.17 -1.04
C ILE A 73 -6.65 10.63 -1.40
N ASN A 74 -6.35 11.48 -0.40
CA ASN A 74 -6.04 12.90 -0.58
C ASN A 74 -7.10 13.71 -1.38
N THR A 75 -8.38 13.34 -1.30
CA THR A 75 -9.43 13.98 -2.12
C THR A 75 -9.71 15.43 -1.70
N SER A 76 -9.54 16.34 -2.66
CA SER A 76 -9.83 17.76 -2.54
C SER A 76 -11.34 18.07 -2.57
N ALA A 77 -11.74 19.24 -2.07
CA ALA A 77 -13.14 19.69 -2.11
C ALA A 77 -13.67 19.84 -3.56
N GLU A 78 -12.78 20.11 -4.52
CA GLU A 78 -13.13 20.25 -5.92
C GLU A 78 -13.45 18.90 -6.59
N GLU A 79 -12.66 17.87 -6.28
CA GLU A 79 -12.90 16.50 -6.77
C GLU A 79 -14.23 15.95 -6.25
N ARG A 80 -14.56 16.22 -4.97
CA ARG A 80 -15.87 15.89 -4.40
C ARG A 80 -17.02 16.55 -5.16
N ARG A 81 -16.90 17.83 -5.50
CA ARG A 81 -17.92 18.56 -6.29
C ARG A 81 -18.02 18.02 -7.72
N ALA A 82 -16.90 17.63 -8.33
CA ALA A 82 -16.89 17.02 -9.65
C ALA A 82 -17.63 15.68 -9.67
N TRP A 83 -17.47 14.85 -8.64
CA TRP A 83 -18.18 13.57 -8.55
C TRP A 83 -19.68 13.72 -8.30
N SER A 84 -20.09 14.73 -7.54
CA SER A 84 -21.52 15.04 -7.35
C SER A 84 -22.22 15.47 -8.65
N ARG A 85 -21.48 16.06 -9.60
CA ARG A 85 -22.01 16.45 -10.92
C ARG A 85 -22.07 15.30 -11.92
N ARG A 86 -21.49 14.14 -11.63
CA ARG A 86 -21.57 12.98 -12.52
C ARG A 86 -23.02 12.46 -12.58
N PRO A 87 -23.54 12.13 -13.77
CA PRO A 87 -24.85 11.51 -13.93
C PRO A 87 -24.99 10.24 -13.09
N ASP A 88 -26.24 9.91 -12.74
CA ASP A 88 -26.56 8.67 -12.06
C ASP A 88 -26.45 7.49 -13.03
N LEU A 89 -25.93 6.36 -12.52
CA LEU A 89 -25.85 5.11 -13.27
C LEU A 89 -27.22 4.45 -13.25
N THR A 90 -27.77 4.17 -14.43
CA THR A 90 -29.09 3.56 -14.59
C THR A 90 -28.99 2.11 -15.05
N TYR A 91 -30.08 1.35 -14.87
CA TYR A 91 -30.15 -0.03 -15.37
C TYR A 91 -29.96 -0.12 -16.89
N ALA A 92 -30.44 0.89 -17.64
CA ALA A 92 -30.27 0.97 -19.08
C ALA A 92 -28.79 1.01 -19.50
N ASP A 93 -27.92 1.63 -18.68
CA ASP A 93 -26.49 1.67 -18.93
C ASP A 93 -25.85 0.27 -18.76
N ALA A 94 -26.31 -0.51 -17.77
CA ALA A 94 -25.84 -1.87 -17.56
C ALA A 94 -26.21 -2.79 -18.74
N GLU A 95 -27.43 -2.65 -19.27
CA GLU A 95 -27.90 -3.42 -20.42
C GLU A 95 -27.15 -3.02 -21.70
N ALA A 96 -26.88 -1.73 -21.88
CA ALA A 96 -26.09 -1.21 -23.00
C ALA A 96 -24.64 -1.73 -22.98
N ILE A 97 -24.06 -1.95 -21.80
CA ILE A 97 -22.75 -2.57 -21.62
C ILE A 97 -22.82 -4.07 -21.91
N ARG A 98 -23.84 -4.77 -21.40
CA ARG A 98 -24.06 -6.22 -21.67
C ARG A 98 -24.15 -6.49 -23.17
N ALA A 99 -24.87 -5.67 -23.92
CA ALA A 99 -25.08 -5.85 -25.36
C ALA A 99 -23.84 -5.56 -26.21
N ARG A 100 -22.85 -4.82 -25.67
CA ARG A 100 -21.63 -4.40 -26.40
C ARG A 100 -20.36 -5.14 -25.96
N LEU A 101 -20.47 -6.06 -25.01
CA LEU A 101 -19.34 -6.86 -24.54
C LEU A 101 -18.99 -7.94 -25.59
N GLU A 102 -17.79 -7.83 -26.17
CA GLU A 102 -17.24 -8.83 -27.09
C GLU A 102 -16.58 -10.02 -26.36
N VAL A 103 -16.37 -9.88 -25.05
CA VAL A 103 -15.77 -10.89 -24.18
C VAL A 103 -16.83 -11.55 -23.30
N PRO A 104 -16.75 -12.87 -23.04
CA PRO A 104 -17.65 -13.54 -22.11
C PRO A 104 -17.39 -13.02 -20.69
N ALA A 105 -18.26 -12.14 -20.20
CA ALA A 105 -18.19 -11.54 -18.88
C ALA A 105 -19.55 -11.58 -18.18
N VAL A 106 -19.54 -11.77 -16.86
CA VAL A 106 -20.75 -11.70 -16.04
C VAL A 106 -20.96 -10.26 -15.61
N VAL A 107 -22.06 -9.64 -16.07
CA VAL A 107 -22.46 -8.31 -15.65
C VAL A 107 -23.42 -8.43 -14.47
N GLY A 108 -22.99 -7.95 -13.29
CA GLY A 108 -23.81 -7.80 -12.10
C GLY A 108 -24.14 -6.32 -11.85
N VAL A 109 -25.38 -6.03 -11.44
CA VAL A 109 -25.81 -4.68 -11.07
C VAL A 109 -26.09 -4.67 -9.57
N GLU A 110 -25.49 -3.73 -8.87
CA GLU A 110 -25.70 -3.51 -7.44
C GLU A 110 -26.19 -2.08 -7.23
N SER A 111 -27.33 -1.93 -6.56
CA SER A 111 -27.84 -0.63 -6.13
C SER A 111 -27.78 -0.55 -4.60
N THR A 112 -27.00 0.41 -4.10
CA THR A 112 -26.90 0.69 -2.65
C THR A 112 -27.89 1.78 -2.21
N SER A 113 -28.63 2.40 -3.14
CA SER A 113 -29.69 3.36 -2.81
C SER A 113 -31.05 2.68 -2.74
N THR A 114 -31.81 2.94 -1.67
CA THR A 114 -33.22 2.52 -1.49
C THR A 114 -34.20 3.23 -2.46
N GLY A 115 -33.72 3.74 -3.61
CA GLY A 115 -34.52 4.40 -4.63
C GLY A 115 -34.48 3.59 -5.92
N GLU A 116 -35.68 3.21 -6.37
CA GLU A 116 -36.08 2.43 -7.56
C GLU A 116 -34.98 1.71 -8.36
N VAL A 117 -35.04 0.39 -8.23
CA VAL A 117 -34.49 -0.60 -9.16
C VAL A 117 -35.22 -0.53 -10.50
#